data_AF-A0A6B3GQW5-F1
#
_entry.id   AF-A0A6B3GQW5-F1
#
_cell.length_a   1.000
_cell.length_b   1.000
_cell.length_c   1.000
_cell.angle_alpha   90.00
_cell.angle_beta   90.00
_cell.angle_gamma   90.00
#
_symmetry.space_group_name_H-M   'P 1'
#
loop_
_entity.id
_entity.type
_entity.pdbx_description
1 polymer ?
#
loop_
_entity_poly.entity_id
_entity_poly.type
_entity_poly.pdbx_seq_one_letter_code
_entity_poly.pdbx_strand_id
1 'polypeptide(L)'
;ICFVNKLDRTGADFFRCVEMIVDRLGATPIVMQLPIGAEADFTGVVDLVSMKAFVYPEEAAKGEMYNVVDIPDNLQESAAEWRGKLLEAVAENDDAMMELYLEGNEPTQEQLHEAIRRIT
;
A
#
# COMPACT_ATOMS: atom_id res chain seq x y z
N ILE A 1 12.98 2.16 2.91
CA ILE A 1 11.92 2.23 1.87
C ILE A 1 12.25 1.25 0.73
N CYS A 2 11.28 0.45 0.27
CA CYS A 2 11.41 -0.47 -0.87
C CYS A 2 10.49 -0.01 -2.01
N PHE A 3 10.96 -0.09 -3.26
CA PHE A 3 10.16 0.16 -4.45
C PHE A 3 10.17 -1.08 -5.33
N VAL A 4 9.02 -1.76 -5.44
CA VAL A 4 8.84 -2.93 -6.30
C VAL A 4 8.60 -2.43 -7.73
N ASN A 5 9.64 -2.51 -8.56
CA ASN A 5 9.63 -2.03 -9.94
C ASN A 5 9.27 -3.15 -10.94
N LYS A 6 8.99 -2.76 -12.18
CA LYS A 6 8.72 -3.64 -13.33
C LYS A 6 7.44 -4.48 -13.17
N LEU A 7 6.43 -3.91 -12.52
CA LEU A 7 5.11 -4.52 -12.39
C LEU A 7 4.38 -4.67 -13.74
N ASP A 8 4.88 -4.01 -14.79
CA ASP A 8 4.43 -4.09 -16.19
C ASP A 8 4.95 -5.32 -16.97
N ARG A 9 5.80 -6.14 -16.36
CA ARG A 9 6.48 -7.26 -17.06
C ARG A 9 5.80 -8.58 -16.82
N THR A 10 5.88 -9.47 -17.81
CA THR A 10 5.42 -10.86 -17.68
C THR A 10 6.07 -11.56 -16.49
N GLY A 11 5.24 -12.22 -15.68
CA GLY A 11 5.63 -12.88 -14.44
C GLY A 11 5.82 -11.92 -13.26
N ALA A 12 5.41 -10.65 -13.38
CA ALA A 12 5.39 -9.73 -12.25
C ALA A 12 4.35 -10.17 -11.22
N ASP A 13 4.81 -10.32 -9.98
CA ASP A 13 3.96 -10.71 -8.85
C ASP A 13 4.39 -9.90 -7.63
N PHE A 14 3.57 -8.92 -7.27
CA PHE A 14 3.83 -8.03 -6.14
C PHE A 14 3.81 -8.78 -4.80
N PHE A 15 2.83 -9.66 -4.60
CA PHE A 15 2.67 -10.38 -3.34
C PHE A 15 3.82 -11.35 -3.10
N ARG A 16 4.26 -12.05 -4.13
CA ARG A 16 5.46 -12.89 -4.05
C ARG A 16 6.71 -12.08 -3.74
N CYS A 17 6.83 -10.85 -4.27
CA CYS A 17 7.93 -9.95 -3.89
C CYS A 17 7.89 -9.59 -2.39
N VAL A 18 6.70 -9.30 -1.85
CA VAL A 18 6.50 -9.04 -0.42
C VAL A 18 6.88 -10.26 0.42
N GLU A 19 6.43 -11.46 0.06
CA GLU A 19 6.79 -12.71 0.74
C GLU A 19 8.31 -12.94 0.73
N MET A 20 8.98 -12.72 -0.41
CA MET A 20 10.43 -12.86 -0.48
C MET A 20 11.18 -11.87 0.43
N ILE A 21 10.65 -10.67 0.66
CA ILE A 21 11.24 -9.72 1.61
C ILE A 21 11.21 -10.31 3.02
N VAL A 22 10.08 -10.91 3.42
CA VAL A 22 9.94 -11.58 4.72
C VAL A 22 10.89 -12.77 4.81
N ASP A 23 10.79 -13.71 3.87
CA ASP A 23 11.49 -15.00 3.94
C ASP A 23 13.01 -14.88 3.82
N ARG A 24 13.48 -13.94 2.98
CA ARG A 24 14.92 -13.85 2.65
C ARG A 24 15.66 -12.80 3.43
N LEU A 25 14.98 -11.71 3.81
CA LEU A 25 15.61 -10.61 4.55
C LEU A 25 15.25 -10.64 6.04
N GLY A 26 14.23 -11.43 6.44
CA GLY A 26 13.74 -11.44 7.82
C GLY A 26 13.14 -10.10 8.24
N ALA A 27 12.70 -9.29 7.26
CA ALA A 27 12.16 -7.95 7.50
C ALA A 27 10.63 -8.01 7.59
N THR A 28 10.03 -7.06 8.32
CA THR A 28 8.58 -6.86 8.36
C THR A 28 8.21 -5.72 7.40
N PRO A 29 7.77 -6.02 6.16
CA PRO A 29 7.40 -4.98 5.22
C PRO A 29 6.06 -4.34 5.60
N ILE A 30 6.05 -3.03 5.75
CA ILE A 30 4.81 -2.24 5.83
C ILE A 30 4.40 -1.91 4.38
N VAL A 31 3.42 -2.65 3.87
CA VAL A 31 2.90 -2.44 2.50
C VAL A 31 2.01 -1.20 2.49
N MET A 32 2.44 -0.19 1.75
CA MET A 32 1.76 1.12 1.65
C MET A 32 0.82 1.21 0.44
N GLN A 33 1.10 0.42 -0.59
CA GLN A 33 0.43 0.51 -1.88
C GLN A 33 0.21 -0.89 -2.45
N LEU A 34 -0.93 -1.07 -3.14
CA LEU A 34 -1.22 -2.28 -3.93
C LEU A 34 -1.27 -1.92 -5.42
N PRO A 35 -0.76 -2.77 -6.31
CA PRO A 35 -0.91 -2.53 -7.75
C PRO A 35 -2.35 -2.71 -8.21
N ILE A 36 -2.77 -1.87 -9.17
CA ILE A 36 -4.01 -2.05 -9.92
C ILE A 36 -3.64 -2.76 -11.22
N GLY A 37 -4.08 -4.01 -11.34
CA GLY A 37 -3.69 -4.90 -12.43
C GLY A 37 -2.25 -5.40 -12.29
N ALA A 38 -1.80 -6.18 -13.27
CA ALA A 38 -0.46 -6.75 -13.34
C ALA A 38 -0.03 -6.89 -14.79
N GLU A 39 1.28 -6.95 -15.02
CA GLU A 39 1.85 -7.06 -16.36
C GLU A 39 1.33 -5.96 -17.30
N ALA A 40 0.86 -6.32 -18.49
CA ALA A 40 0.30 -5.36 -19.45
C ALA A 40 -0.93 -4.61 -18.94
N ASP A 41 -1.65 -5.17 -17.95
CA ASP A 41 -2.85 -4.57 -17.36
C ASP A 41 -2.52 -3.69 -16.14
N PHE A 42 -1.24 -3.44 -15.84
CA PHE A 42 -0.86 -2.53 -14.76
C PHE A 42 -1.20 -1.07 -15.11
N THR A 43 -2.17 -0.48 -14.42
CA THR A 43 -2.69 0.86 -14.72
C THR A 43 -2.57 1.86 -13.57
N GLY A 44 -2.09 1.44 -12.40
CA GLY A 44 -2.05 2.31 -11.24
C GLY A 44 -1.74 1.61 -9.94
N VAL A 45 -1.96 2.32 -8.83
CA VAL A 45 -1.81 1.79 -7.47
C VAL A 45 -2.96 2.24 -6.58
N VAL A 46 -3.36 1.39 -5.64
CA VAL A 46 -4.18 1.77 -4.49
C VAL A 46 -3.24 2.25 -3.40
N ASP A 47 -3.47 3.46 -2.89
CA ASP A 47 -2.80 4.01 -1.73
C ASP A 47 -3.59 3.65 -0.45
N LEU A 48 -2.99 2.84 0.40
CA LEU A 48 -3.66 2.28 1.59
C LEU A 48 -3.76 3.29 2.74
N VAL A 49 -2.98 4.37 2.72
CA VAL A 49 -3.04 5.44 3.71
C VAL A 49 -4.27 6.30 3.46
N SER A 50 -4.42 6.81 2.23
CA SER A 50 -5.54 7.66 1.84
C SER A 50 -6.81 6.89 1.47
N MET A 51 -6.71 5.58 1.26
CA MET A 51 -7.78 4.71 0.76
C MET A 51 -8.37 5.22 -0.56
N LYS A 52 -7.48 5.59 -1.48
CA LYS A 52 -7.80 6.02 -2.84
C LYS A 52 -6.93 5.28 -3.86
N ALA A 53 -7.41 5.23 -5.09
CA ALA A 53 -6.65 4.70 -6.22
C ALA A 53 -6.03 5.85 -7.01
N PHE A 54 -4.75 5.70 -7.35
CA PHE A 54 -4.02 6.56 -8.27
C PHE A 54 -3.89 5.83 -9.60
N VAL A 55 -4.68 6.26 -10.59
CA VAL A 55 -4.72 5.64 -11.92
C VAL A 55 -3.94 6.51 -12.90
N TYR A 56 -3.04 5.90 -13.67
CA TYR A 56 -2.22 6.56 -14.67
C TYR A 56 -2.94 6.57 -16.03
N PRO A 57 -3.33 7.74 -16.56
CA PRO A 57 -3.98 7.82 -17.87
C PRO A 57 -2.99 7.42 -18.98
N GLU A 58 -3.43 6.60 -19.94
CA GLU A 58 -2.60 6.20 -21.08
C GLU A 58 -2.16 7.38 -21.95
N GLU A 59 -2.97 8.44 -22.01
CA GLU A 59 -2.71 9.64 -22.80
C GLU A 59 -1.75 10.62 -22.11
N ALA A 60 -1.50 10.46 -20.80
CA ALA A 60 -0.60 11.33 -20.06
C ALA A 60 0.86 10.97 -20.37
N ALA A 61 1.74 11.96 -20.49
CA ALA A 61 3.17 11.67 -20.54
C ALA A 61 3.58 10.96 -19.24
N LYS A 62 4.45 9.96 -19.36
CA LYS A 62 4.84 9.10 -18.23
C LYS A 62 5.29 9.95 -17.03
N GLY A 63 4.54 9.86 -15.94
CA GLY A 63 4.87 10.50 -14.67
C GLY A 63 4.38 11.95 -14.52
N GLU A 64 3.65 12.51 -15.49
CA GLU A 64 3.14 13.88 -15.37
C GLU A 64 1.84 13.98 -14.57
N MET A 65 0.94 12.98 -14.67
CA MET A 65 -0.36 13.04 -14.02
C MET A 65 -0.88 11.66 -13.60
N TYR A 66 -1.63 11.63 -12.50
CA TYR A 66 -2.47 10.52 -12.08
C TYR A 66 -3.83 11.06 -11.68
N ASN A 67 -4.87 10.27 -11.89
CA ASN A 67 -6.21 10.56 -11.40
C ASN A 67 -6.39 9.92 -10.02
N VAL A 68 -6.88 10.71 -9.06
CA VAL A 68 -7.31 10.20 -7.77
C VAL A 68 -8.77 9.77 -7.89
N VAL A 69 -9.03 8.48 -7.77
CA VAL A 69 -10.35 7.88 -7.89
C VAL A 69 -10.64 6.98 -6.69
N ASP A 70 -11.88 6.54 -6.54
CA ASP A 70 -12.24 5.53 -5.56
C ASP A 70 -11.61 4.18 -5.92
N ILE A 71 -11.36 3.36 -4.90
CA ILE A 71 -10.77 2.03 -5.08
C ILE A 71 -11.72 1.17 -5.93
N PRO A 72 -11.24 0.57 -7.04
CA PRO A 72 -12.05 -0.33 -7.85
C PRO A 72 -12.72 -1.43 -7.03
N ASP A 73 -13.97 -1.77 -7.33
CA ASP A 73 -14.77 -2.73 -6.55
C ASP A 73 -14.07 -4.08 -6.37
N ASN A 74 -13.35 -4.55 -7.40
CA ASN A 74 -12.60 -5.80 -7.38
C ASN A 74 -11.36 -5.77 -6.46
N LEU A 75 -10.96 -4.59 -5.96
CA LEU A 75 -9.81 -4.41 -5.07
C LEU A 75 -10.22 -3.92 -3.67
N GLN A 76 -11.49 -3.62 -3.42
CA GLN A 76 -11.92 -3.10 -2.11
C GLN A 76 -11.63 -4.07 -0.96
N GLU A 77 -11.94 -5.35 -1.15
CA GLU A 77 -11.69 -6.38 -0.12
C GLU A 77 -10.19 -6.53 0.16
N SER A 78 -9.36 -6.65 -0.88
CA SER A 78 -7.91 -6.73 -0.73
C SER A 78 -7.33 -5.46 -0.11
N ALA A 79 -7.81 -4.28 -0.51
CA ALA A 79 -7.37 -3.02 0.07
C ALA A 79 -7.71 -2.93 1.55
N ALA A 80 -8.90 -3.37 1.96
CA ALA A 80 -9.30 -3.42 3.37
C ALA A 80 -8.42 -4.40 4.17
N GLU A 81 -8.15 -5.59 3.64
CA GLU A 81 -7.27 -6.57 4.28
C GLU A 81 -5.86 -6.00 4.48
N TRP A 82 -5.25 -5.45 3.42
CA TRP A 82 -3.90 -4.91 3.49
C TRP A 82 -3.81 -3.62 4.29
N ARG A 83 -4.87 -2.80 4.34
CA ARG A 83 -4.97 -1.69 5.28
C ARG A 83 -4.98 -2.18 6.72
N GLY A 84 -5.71 -3.26 7.03
CA GLY A 84 -5.68 -3.89 8.34
C GLY A 84 -4.25 -4.29 8.75
N LYS A 85 -3.54 -4.99 7.85
CA LYS A 85 -2.13 -5.39 8.07
C LYS A 85 -1.20 -4.18 8.26
N LEU A 86 -1.41 -3.11 7.49
CA LEU A 86 -0.66 -1.86 7.63
C LEU A 86 -0.89 -1.26 9.03
N LEU A 87 -2.14 -1.12 9.45
CA LEU A 87 -2.50 -0.54 10.74
C LEU A 87 -1.98 -1.38 11.90
N GLU A 88 -2.08 -2.71 11.80
CA GLU A 88 -1.53 -3.65 12.78
C GLU A 88 -0.01 -3.50 12.92
N ALA A 89 0.72 -3.55 11.80
CA ALA A 89 2.18 -3.41 11.82
C ALA A 89 2.65 -2.05 12.35
N VAL A 90 1.89 -0.99 12.08
CA VAL A 90 2.18 0.35 12.63
C VAL A 90 1.89 0.39 14.13
N ALA A 91 0.75 -0.16 14.58
CA ALA A 91 0.36 -0.21 15.98
C ALA A 91 1.37 -1.00 16.83
N GLU A 92 1.88 -2.13 16.32
CA GLU A 92 2.91 -2.93 17.01
C GLU A 92 4.20 -2.16 17.34
N ASN A 93 4.47 -1.05 16.65
CA ASN A 93 5.72 -0.31 16.76
C ASN A 93 5.54 1.15 17.23
N ASP A 94 4.31 1.59 17.49
CA ASP A 94 4.00 2.97 17.93
C ASP A 94 2.89 2.98 18.99
N ASP A 95 3.23 3.35 20.22
CA ASP A 95 2.32 3.31 21.38
C ASP A 95 1.01 4.07 21.15
N ALA A 96 1.08 5.24 20.49
CA ALA A 96 -0.12 6.04 20.22
C ALA A 96 -1.03 5.38 19.17
N MET A 97 -0.45 4.68 18.19
CA MET A 97 -1.23 3.90 17.22
C MET A 97 -1.80 2.63 17.84
N MET A 98 -1.08 1.99 18.78
CA MET A 98 -1.59 0.86 19.56
C MET A 98 -2.84 1.24 20.37
N GLU A 99 -2.82 2.39 21.04
CA GLU A 99 -3.99 2.89 21.78
C GLU A 99 -5.21 3.06 20.86
N LEU A 100 -5.04 3.74 19.72
CA LEU A 100 -6.12 3.92 18.74
C LEU A 100 -6.66 2.58 18.22
N TYR A 101 -5.78 1.63 17.91
CA TYR A 101 -6.14 0.30 17.42
C TYR A 101 -6.98 -0.48 18.45
N LEU A 102 -6.58 -0.48 19.73
CA LEU A 102 -7.30 -1.17 20.81
C LEU A 102 -8.67 -0.54 21.10
N GLU A 103 -8.80 0.77 20.91
CA GLU A 103 -10.07 1.49 21.03
C GLU A 103 -10.98 1.32 19.80
N GLY A 104 -10.48 0.74 18.72
CA GLY A 104 -11.21 0.63 17.45
C GLY A 104 -11.34 1.96 16.70
N ASN A 105 -10.48 2.93 17.01
CA ASN A 105 -10.44 4.24 16.37
C ASN A 105 -9.47 4.22 15.18
N GLU A 106 -9.93 4.65 14.00
CA GLU A 106 -9.03 4.78 12.84
C GLU A 106 -8.17 6.06 12.96
N PRO A 107 -6.84 5.97 12.72
CA PRO A 107 -5.98 7.14 12.69
C PRO A 107 -6.29 8.01 11.47
N THR A 108 -6.06 9.32 11.60
CA THR A 108 -6.06 10.21 10.44
C THR A 108 -4.88 9.91 9.51
N GLN A 109 -4.96 10.34 8.25
CA GLN A 109 -3.86 10.17 7.29
C GLN A 109 -2.56 10.82 7.80
N GLU A 110 -2.64 12.00 8.43
CA GLU A 110 -1.49 12.71 8.98
C GLU A 110 -0.86 11.92 10.14
N GLN A 111 -1.68 11.46 11.09
CA GLN A 111 -1.23 10.62 12.21
C GLN A 111 -0.54 9.34 11.71
N LEU A 112 -1.12 8.69 10.71
CA LEU A 112 -0.59 7.46 10.13
C LEU A 112 0.75 7.72 9.41
N HIS A 113 0.86 8.81 8.64
CA HIS A 113 2.12 9.20 8.02
C HIS A 113 3.22 9.50 9.05
N GLU A 114 2.91 10.23 10.12
CA GLU A 114 3.87 10.54 11.18
C GLU A 114 4.32 9.28 11.91
N ALA A 115 3.39 8.38 12.24
CA ALA A 115 3.71 7.12 12.91
C ALA A 115 4.63 6.25 12.04
N ILE A 116 4.29 6.06 10.77
CA ILE A 116 5.13 5.30 9.83
C ILE A 116 6.53 5.91 9.74
N ARG A 117 6.65 7.24 9.66
CA ARG A 117 7.94 7.92 9.63
C ARG A 117 8.77 7.72 10.91
N ARG A 118 8.14 7.54 12.08
CA ARG A 118 8.84 7.27 13.34
C ARG A 118 9.42 5.86 13.41
N ILE A 119 8.73 4.88 12.82
CA ILE A 119 9.06 3.46 12.99
C ILE A 119 9.92 2.87 11.85
N THR A 120 10.10 3.58 10.72
CA THR A 120 10.85 3.09 9.53
C THR A 120 12.12 3.86 9.22
#